data_AF-A0A1W9R8S5-F1
#
_entry.id   AF-A0A1W9R8S5-F1
#
_cell.length_a   1.000
_cell.length_b   1.000
_cell.length_c   1.000
_cell.angle_alpha   90.00
_cell.angle_beta   90.00
_cell.angle_gamma   90.00
#
_symmetry.space_group_name_H-M   'P 1'
#
loop_
_entity.id
_entity.type
_entity.pdbx_description
1 polymer ?
#
loop_
_entity_poly.entity_id
_entity_poly.type
_entity_poly.pdbx_seq_one_letter_code
_entity_poly.pdbx_strand_id
1 'polypeptide(L)'
;MSVNEPDIFLLKNNPKKLVVKYKSVIEKMVVKTLVVTGYFQYQDKDDKVQEVITGLLQDIDKIWKSYNGYSKFSSFFIKIIMNRCIELKRKGYRQETMETVDNNPDNPAVEKRVRYFKKHEYTQLSDGYQQTDGNDTDKETTIVSELEYFDVVLRMYVKRKPEVVICLKTLSGYPVSYDDLKLYNNSCEPFIYDNVVNFNKNAKNKTKEDAYKVLSDFFNSCDKTDRKPDAVRKRINIILEDFIEQMNFVSIPPVYNKRNIIGLIGFYFDKKG
;
A
#
# COMPACT_ATOMS: atom_id res chain seq x y z
N MET A 1 21.83 18.01 11.46
CA MET A 1 20.92 18.30 10.34
C MET A 1 20.02 17.11 10.14
N SER A 2 18.73 17.28 10.41
CA SER A 2 17.71 16.26 10.13
C SER A 2 17.74 15.93 8.63
N VAL A 3 17.64 14.64 8.27
CA VAL A 3 17.64 14.15 6.87
C VAL A 3 16.58 14.84 5.99
N ASN A 4 15.60 15.52 6.59
CA ASN A 4 14.52 16.23 5.90
C ASN A 4 14.80 17.72 5.59
N GLU A 5 15.83 18.33 6.18
CA GLU A 5 16.06 19.79 6.07
C GLU A 5 16.19 20.32 4.63
N PRO A 6 16.86 19.63 3.68
CA PRO A 6 17.02 20.16 2.33
C PRO A 6 15.70 20.32 1.57
N ASP A 7 14.79 19.34 1.68
CA ASP A 7 13.53 19.38 0.94
C ASP A 7 12.53 20.35 1.56
N ILE A 8 12.52 20.43 2.89
CA ILE A 8 11.73 21.42 3.63
C ILE A 8 12.22 22.84 3.27
N PHE A 9 13.53 23.03 3.17
CA PHE A 9 14.11 24.29 2.72
C PHE A 9 13.69 24.64 1.29
N LEU A 10 13.73 23.67 0.36
CA LEU A 10 13.28 23.88 -1.01
C LEU A 10 11.77 24.16 -1.07
N LEU A 11 10.95 23.48 -0.27
CA LEU A 11 9.51 23.74 -0.21
C LEU A 11 9.22 25.20 0.15
N LYS A 12 9.94 25.76 1.13
CA LYS A 12 9.72 27.12 1.62
C LYS A 12 10.33 28.18 0.70
N ASN A 13 11.54 27.96 0.19
CA ASN A 13 12.32 29.01 -0.47
C ASN A 13 12.34 28.89 -1.99
N ASN A 14 12.18 27.68 -2.54
CA ASN A 14 12.22 27.47 -3.99
C ASN A 14 11.40 26.22 -4.40
N PRO A 15 10.07 26.31 -4.38
CA PRO A 15 9.22 25.14 -4.62
C PRO A 15 9.31 24.62 -6.05
N LYS A 16 9.66 25.46 -7.03
CA LYS A 16 9.95 25.01 -8.40
C LYS A 16 11.11 24.02 -8.42
N LYS A 17 12.19 24.33 -7.70
CA LYS A 17 13.35 23.44 -7.60
C LYS A 17 13.03 22.15 -6.83
N LEU A 18 12.13 22.21 -5.84
CA LEU A 18 11.59 21.00 -5.21
C LEU A 18 10.86 20.12 -6.22
N VAL A 19 9.94 20.67 -7.00
CA VAL A 19 9.18 19.88 -7.99
C VAL A 19 10.09 19.30 -9.07
N VAL A 20 11.08 20.06 -9.53
CA VAL A 20 12.11 19.55 -10.45
C VAL A 20 12.88 18.37 -9.85
N LYS A 21 13.25 18.43 -8.56
CA LYS A 21 13.89 17.31 -7.86
C LYS A 21 13.03 16.05 -7.86
N TYR A 22 11.71 16.19 -7.74
CA TYR A 22 10.76 15.08 -7.73
C TYR A 22 10.19 14.73 -9.12
N LYS A 23 10.63 15.39 -10.20
CA LYS A 23 10.07 15.20 -11.55
C LYS A 23 10.08 13.74 -11.99
N SER A 24 11.20 13.04 -11.80
CA SER A 24 11.32 11.61 -12.18
C SER A 24 10.36 10.72 -11.39
N VAL A 25 10.06 11.06 -10.13
CA VAL A 25 9.07 10.34 -9.31
C VAL A 25 7.66 10.62 -9.83
N ILE A 26 7.36 11.87 -10.19
CA ILE A 26 6.07 12.26 -10.78
C ILE A 26 5.85 11.53 -12.11
N GLU A 27 6.83 11.52 -13.00
CA GLU A 27 6.77 10.81 -14.29
C GLU A 27 6.49 9.32 -14.09
N LYS A 28 7.21 8.67 -13.17
CA LYS A 28 6.97 7.27 -12.82
C LYS A 28 5.56 7.05 -12.28
N MET A 29 5.08 7.91 -11.39
CA MET A 29 3.74 7.79 -10.82
C MET A 29 2.65 8.01 -11.86
N VAL A 30 2.79 8.99 -12.75
CA VAL A 30 1.82 9.22 -13.82
C VAL A 30 1.77 8.00 -14.75
N VAL A 31 2.92 7.50 -15.22
CA VAL A 31 2.93 6.31 -16.07
C VAL A 31 2.28 5.13 -15.35
N LYS A 32 2.68 4.88 -14.10
CA LYS A 32 2.20 3.71 -13.33
C LYS A 32 0.72 3.80 -12.98
N THR A 33 0.22 4.98 -12.60
CA THR A 33 -1.12 5.17 -12.02
C THR A 33 -2.16 5.64 -13.04
N LEU A 34 -1.75 6.21 -14.17
CA LEU A 34 -2.65 6.76 -15.18
C LEU A 34 -2.56 6.00 -16.51
N VAL A 35 -1.35 5.70 -16.97
CA VAL A 35 -1.13 5.12 -18.30
C VAL A 35 -1.22 3.59 -18.29
N VAL A 36 -0.42 2.91 -17.46
CA VAL A 36 -0.41 1.44 -17.34
C VAL A 36 -1.79 0.91 -16.94
N THR A 37 -2.51 1.71 -16.16
CA THR A 37 -3.88 1.45 -15.74
C THR A 37 -4.94 1.65 -16.82
N GLY A 38 -4.57 2.16 -17.99
CA GLY A 38 -5.46 2.38 -19.11
C GLY A 38 -6.42 3.56 -18.96
N TYR A 39 -6.18 4.49 -18.01
CA TYR A 39 -7.01 5.69 -17.87
C TYR A 39 -6.63 6.79 -18.85
N PHE A 40 -5.39 6.79 -19.32
CA PHE A 40 -4.89 7.74 -20.30
C PHE A 40 -3.95 7.01 -21.27
N GLN A 41 -3.85 7.50 -22.50
CA GLN A 41 -2.94 6.91 -23.47
C GLN A 41 -1.51 7.33 -23.15
N TYR A 42 -0.52 6.52 -23.58
CA TYR A 42 0.89 6.85 -23.34
C TYR A 42 1.30 8.18 -23.99
N GLN A 43 0.69 8.55 -25.11
CA GLN A 43 0.91 9.85 -25.76
C GLN A 43 0.51 11.04 -24.87
N ASP A 44 -0.46 10.86 -23.97
CA ASP A 44 -0.93 11.91 -23.05
C ASP A 44 -0.06 12.00 -21.78
N LYS A 45 0.96 11.12 -21.65
CA LYS A 45 1.79 11.02 -20.43
C LYS A 45 2.36 12.38 -20.04
N ASP A 46 2.98 13.08 -20.97
CA ASP A 46 3.70 14.33 -20.65
C ASP A 46 2.73 15.45 -20.25
N ASP A 47 1.54 15.49 -20.86
CA ASP A 47 0.46 16.39 -20.46
C ASP A 47 -0.01 16.09 -19.04
N LYS A 48 -0.21 14.81 -18.70
CA LYS A 48 -0.60 14.40 -17.35
C LYS A 48 0.49 14.68 -16.32
N VAL A 49 1.76 14.50 -16.67
CA VAL A 49 2.90 14.90 -15.82
C VAL A 49 2.87 16.40 -15.56
N GLN A 50 2.66 17.20 -16.61
CA GLN A 50 2.58 18.65 -16.50
C GLN A 50 1.37 19.10 -15.66
N GLU A 51 0.23 18.41 -15.79
CA GLU A 51 -0.98 18.67 -15.00
C GLU A 51 -0.74 18.39 -13.50
N VAL A 52 -0.07 17.28 -13.16
CA VAL A 52 0.33 16.98 -11.77
C VAL A 52 1.32 18.03 -11.25
N ILE A 53 2.34 18.38 -12.01
CA ILE A 53 3.34 19.42 -11.65
C ILE A 53 2.65 20.75 -11.37
N THR A 54 1.74 21.16 -12.25
CA THR A 54 1.00 22.43 -12.13
C THR A 54 0.14 22.43 -10.88
N GLY A 55 -0.59 21.35 -10.61
CA GLY A 55 -1.37 21.20 -9.38
C GLY A 55 -0.50 21.25 -8.11
N LEU A 56 0.66 20.59 -8.10
CA LEU A 56 1.58 20.65 -6.96
C LEU A 56 2.08 22.06 -6.67
N LEU A 57 2.39 22.83 -7.72
CA LEU A 57 2.83 24.22 -7.58
C LEU A 57 1.70 25.14 -7.09
N GLN A 58 0.46 24.92 -7.53
CA GLN A 58 -0.72 25.68 -7.08
C GLN A 58 -1.02 25.46 -5.60
N ASP A 59 -0.83 24.24 -5.09
CA ASP A 59 -1.13 23.89 -3.69
C ASP A 59 0.07 24.00 -2.75
N ILE A 60 1.16 24.62 -3.16
CA ILE A 60 2.42 24.57 -2.41
C ILE A 60 2.29 25.11 -0.98
N ASP A 61 1.53 26.19 -0.78
CA ASP A 61 1.28 26.79 0.53
C ASP A 61 0.44 25.86 1.42
N LYS A 62 -0.52 25.15 0.81
CA LYS A 62 -1.35 24.17 1.51
C LYS A 62 -0.52 22.95 1.91
N ILE A 63 0.36 22.47 1.03
CA ILE A 63 1.30 21.38 1.30
C ILE A 63 2.22 21.75 2.46
N TRP A 64 2.77 22.96 2.45
CA TRP A 64 3.58 23.50 3.55
C TRP A 64 2.82 23.51 4.88
N LYS A 65 1.62 24.12 4.92
CA LYS A 65 0.79 24.19 6.13
C LYS A 65 0.37 22.83 6.66
N SER A 66 0.24 21.84 5.77
CA SER A 66 -0.20 20.47 6.13
C SER A 66 0.92 19.57 6.63
N TYR A 67 2.19 19.94 6.40
CA TYR A 67 3.33 19.15 6.84
C TYR A 67 3.65 19.42 8.31
N ASN A 68 3.51 18.40 9.16
CA ASN A 68 3.67 18.49 10.62
C ASN A 68 5.00 17.96 11.16
N GLY A 69 5.93 17.55 10.28
CA GLY A 69 7.26 17.08 10.68
C GLY A 69 7.34 15.65 11.25
N TYR A 70 6.23 14.93 11.43
CA TYR A 70 6.26 13.58 12.01
C TYR A 70 6.84 12.50 11.08
N SER A 71 6.81 12.73 9.76
CA SER A 71 7.33 11.78 8.76
C SER A 71 8.40 12.42 7.90
N LYS A 72 9.19 11.60 7.19
CA LYS A 72 10.11 12.10 6.16
C LYS A 72 9.33 12.91 5.13
N PHE A 73 9.81 14.11 4.81
CA PHE A 73 9.12 14.99 3.87
C PHE A 73 8.92 14.32 2.51
N SER A 74 9.89 13.54 2.04
CA SER A 74 9.79 12.77 0.80
C SER A 74 8.60 11.83 0.78
N SER A 75 8.39 11.04 1.85
CA SER A 75 7.24 10.13 1.96
C SER A 75 5.91 10.89 1.99
N PHE A 76 5.86 12.02 2.68
CA PHE A 76 4.69 12.89 2.68
C PHE A 76 4.41 13.45 1.28
N PHE A 77 5.42 13.98 0.59
CA PHE A 77 5.28 14.60 -0.72
C PHE A 77 4.89 13.58 -1.80
N ILE A 78 5.46 12.37 -1.76
CA ILE A 78 5.08 11.22 -2.59
C ILE A 78 3.58 10.91 -2.45
N LYS A 79 3.05 10.94 -1.23
CA LYS A 79 1.60 10.74 -0.99
C LYS A 79 0.76 11.85 -1.62
N ILE A 80 1.23 13.10 -1.61
CA ILE A 80 0.52 14.22 -2.26
C ILE A 80 0.52 14.05 -3.78
N ILE A 81 1.66 13.69 -4.39
CA ILE A 81 1.77 13.39 -5.82
C ILE A 81 0.78 12.27 -6.18
N MET A 82 0.74 11.21 -5.39
CA MET A 82 -0.17 10.09 -5.61
C MET A 82 -1.64 10.51 -5.57
N ASN A 83 -2.03 11.29 -4.55
CA ASN A 83 -3.39 11.80 -4.43
C ASN A 83 -3.78 12.65 -5.66
N ARG A 84 -2.85 13.43 -6.21
CA ARG A 84 -3.10 14.20 -7.44
C ARG A 84 -3.32 13.29 -8.64
N CYS A 85 -2.51 12.24 -8.83
CA CYS A 85 -2.76 11.25 -9.87
C CYS A 85 -4.17 10.63 -9.73
N ILE A 86 -4.58 10.28 -8.50
CA ILE A 86 -5.93 9.73 -8.23
C ILE A 86 -7.03 10.74 -8.62
N GLU A 87 -6.84 12.02 -8.35
CA GLU A 87 -7.80 13.05 -8.76
C GLU A 87 -7.88 13.21 -10.29
N LEU A 88 -6.76 13.16 -11.00
CA LEU A 88 -6.75 13.18 -12.47
C LEU A 88 -7.51 11.99 -13.05
N LYS A 89 -7.26 10.79 -12.51
CA LYS A 89 -8.02 9.58 -12.84
C LYS A 89 -9.53 9.78 -12.62
N ARG A 90 -9.93 10.38 -11.49
CA ARG A 90 -11.34 10.68 -11.19
C ARG A 90 -11.95 11.73 -12.12
N LYS A 91 -11.17 12.71 -12.58
CA LYS A 91 -11.63 13.74 -13.54
C LYS A 91 -11.79 13.17 -14.94
N GLY A 92 -10.82 12.40 -15.42
CA GLY A 92 -10.90 11.71 -16.72
C GLY A 92 -12.12 10.81 -16.81
N TYR A 93 -12.42 10.06 -15.74
CA TYR A 93 -13.63 9.23 -15.66
C TYR A 93 -14.93 10.04 -15.87
N ARG A 94 -15.02 11.24 -15.29
CA ARG A 94 -16.23 12.09 -15.41
C ARG A 94 -16.39 12.70 -16.79
N GLN A 95 -15.28 13.05 -17.45
CA GLN A 95 -15.33 13.65 -18.78
C GLN A 95 -15.76 12.61 -19.83
N GLU A 96 -15.21 11.40 -19.80
CA GLU A 96 -15.62 10.33 -20.72
C GLU A 96 -17.07 9.86 -20.51
N THR A 97 -17.56 9.86 -19.25
CA THR A 97 -18.97 9.54 -18.97
C THR A 97 -19.93 10.65 -19.37
N MET A 98 -19.52 11.92 -19.39
CA MET A 98 -20.37 13.04 -19.78
C MET A 98 -20.42 13.28 -21.30
N GLU A 99 -19.32 13.05 -22.03
CA GLU A 99 -19.28 13.21 -23.50
C GLU A 99 -20.00 12.08 -24.26
N THR A 100 -20.30 10.96 -23.61
CA THR A 100 -20.97 9.80 -24.22
C THR A 100 -22.41 9.57 -23.75
N VAL A 101 -23.01 10.49 -22.98
CA VAL A 101 -24.47 10.50 -22.77
C VAL A 101 -25.13 11.10 -24.00
N ASP A 102 -25.11 10.33 -25.08
CA ASP A 102 -26.20 10.40 -26.04
C ASP A 102 -27.45 9.96 -25.25
N ASN A 103 -28.49 10.80 -25.20
CA ASN A 103 -29.69 10.61 -24.35
C ASN A 103 -30.58 9.43 -24.80
N ASN A 104 -30.01 8.43 -25.47
CA ASN A 104 -30.69 7.25 -25.96
C ASN A 104 -30.57 6.11 -24.93
N PRO A 105 -31.61 5.85 -24.11
CA PRO A 105 -31.60 4.80 -23.09
C PRO A 105 -31.44 3.38 -23.65
N ASP A 106 -31.60 3.20 -24.96
CA ASP A 106 -31.51 1.91 -25.64
C ASP A 106 -30.13 1.64 -26.28
N ASN A 107 -29.10 2.45 -26.01
CA ASN A 107 -27.77 2.21 -26.58
C ASN A 107 -27.06 1.03 -25.88
N PRO A 108 -26.85 -0.12 -26.56
CA PRO A 108 -26.22 -1.31 -25.97
C PRO A 108 -24.73 -1.11 -25.61
N ALA A 109 -24.10 0.00 -26.04
CA ALA A 109 -22.76 0.37 -25.62
C ALA A 109 -22.69 0.78 -24.13
N VAL A 110 -23.77 1.34 -23.58
CA VAL A 110 -23.88 1.69 -22.16
C VAL A 110 -23.95 0.41 -21.31
N GLU A 111 -24.75 -0.57 -21.75
CA GLU A 111 -24.84 -1.89 -21.10
C GLU A 111 -23.53 -2.69 -21.23
N LYS A 112 -22.83 -2.62 -22.37
CA LYS A 112 -21.51 -3.26 -22.53
C LYS A 112 -20.45 -2.64 -21.64
N ARG A 113 -20.49 -1.33 -21.38
CA ARG A 113 -19.55 -0.66 -20.45
C ARG A 113 -19.84 -1.02 -19.00
N VAL A 114 -21.09 -0.98 -18.56
CA VAL A 114 -21.48 -1.46 -17.21
C VAL A 114 -21.13 -2.96 -17.03
N ARG A 115 -21.26 -3.78 -18.09
CA ARG A 115 -20.81 -5.19 -18.07
C ARG A 115 -19.30 -5.36 -18.13
N TYR A 116 -18.53 -4.49 -18.79
CA TYR A 116 -17.07 -4.50 -18.74
C TYR A 116 -16.58 -4.23 -17.30
N PHE A 117 -17.30 -3.37 -16.57
CA PHE A 117 -17.03 -3.09 -15.16
C PHE A 117 -17.53 -4.18 -14.20
N LYS A 118 -18.63 -4.90 -14.49
CA LYS A 118 -19.03 -6.09 -13.71
C LYS A 118 -18.20 -7.35 -14.00
N LYS A 119 -17.63 -7.48 -15.20
CA LYS A 119 -16.83 -8.66 -15.61
C LYS A 119 -15.37 -8.59 -15.12
N HIS A 120 -14.87 -7.41 -14.77
CA HIS A 120 -13.55 -7.25 -14.13
C HIS A 120 -13.60 -7.25 -12.60
N GLU A 121 -14.76 -7.55 -12.01
CA GLU A 121 -14.88 -7.79 -10.57
C GLU A 121 -14.56 -9.25 -10.19
N TYR A 122 -14.65 -10.22 -11.10
CA TYR A 122 -14.13 -11.59 -10.89
C TYR A 122 -13.87 -12.24 -12.25
N THR A 123 -12.64 -12.18 -12.77
CA THR A 123 -12.17 -13.22 -13.68
C THR A 123 -11.01 -13.92 -12.98
N GLN A 124 -11.31 -15.10 -12.43
CA GLN A 124 -10.29 -16.03 -11.99
C GLN A 124 -9.41 -16.40 -13.19
N LEU A 125 -8.16 -15.99 -13.17
CA LEU A 125 -7.10 -16.67 -13.91
C LEU A 125 -6.41 -17.58 -12.90
N SER A 126 -6.99 -18.77 -12.74
CA SER A 126 -6.19 -19.94 -12.39
C SER A 126 -5.41 -20.36 -13.64
N ASP A 127 -4.22 -20.92 -13.39
CA ASP A 127 -3.46 -21.76 -14.31
C ASP A 127 -2.83 -21.07 -15.52
N GLY A 128 -1.73 -20.35 -15.27
CA GLY A 128 -0.91 -19.83 -16.36
C GLY A 128 0.27 -18.94 -15.98
N TYR A 129 0.98 -19.19 -14.87
CA TYR A 129 2.36 -18.72 -14.79
C TYR A 129 3.20 -19.59 -15.73
N GLN A 130 3.21 -19.24 -17.02
CA GLN A 130 4.24 -19.75 -17.92
C GLN A 130 5.58 -19.25 -17.40
N GLN A 131 6.45 -20.20 -17.05
CA GLN A 131 7.86 -19.96 -16.78
C GLN A 131 8.44 -19.27 -18.02
N THR A 132 8.63 -17.96 -17.93
CA THR A 132 9.51 -17.27 -18.86
C THR A 132 10.95 -17.53 -18.41
N ASP A 133 11.80 -17.93 -19.35
CA ASP A 133 13.27 -18.01 -19.22
C ASP A 133 13.88 -16.59 -19.08
N GLY A 134 13.29 -15.77 -18.22
CA GLY A 134 13.86 -14.49 -17.82
C GLY A 134 15.14 -14.75 -17.04
N ASN A 135 16.23 -14.09 -17.44
CA ASN A 135 17.51 -14.06 -16.75
C ASN A 135 17.27 -13.89 -15.24
N ASP A 136 17.97 -14.67 -14.41
CA ASP A 136 17.78 -14.66 -12.96
C ASP A 136 17.97 -13.25 -12.35
N THR A 137 18.78 -12.41 -12.99
CA THR A 137 18.97 -10.99 -12.63
C THR A 137 17.68 -10.16 -12.71
N ASP A 138 16.79 -10.44 -13.67
CA ASP A 138 15.54 -9.69 -13.85
C ASP A 138 14.49 -10.08 -12.79
N LYS A 139 14.49 -11.36 -12.39
CA LYS A 139 13.64 -11.89 -11.31
C LYS A 139 14.03 -11.28 -9.96
N GLU A 140 15.33 -11.24 -9.67
CA GLU A 140 15.85 -10.67 -8.42
C GLU A 140 15.55 -9.17 -8.33
N THR A 141 15.75 -8.43 -9.43
CA THR A 141 15.41 -6.99 -9.51
C THR A 141 13.92 -6.74 -9.26
N THR A 142 13.04 -7.58 -9.83
CA THR A 142 11.59 -7.48 -9.63
C THR A 142 11.23 -7.71 -8.15
N ILE A 143 11.76 -8.76 -7.54
CA ILE A 143 11.53 -9.09 -6.13
C ILE A 143 11.98 -7.94 -5.22
N VAL A 144 13.16 -7.37 -5.44
CA VAL A 144 13.66 -6.23 -4.66
C VAL A 144 12.68 -5.05 -4.75
N SER A 145 12.21 -4.72 -5.95
CA SER A 145 11.27 -3.60 -6.14
C SER A 145 9.92 -3.83 -5.43
N GLU A 146 9.43 -5.07 -5.40
CA GLU A 146 8.21 -5.44 -4.68
C GLU A 146 8.40 -5.32 -3.16
N LEU A 147 9.56 -5.74 -2.64
CA LEU A 147 9.89 -5.59 -1.21
C LEU A 147 10.07 -4.13 -0.79
N GLU A 148 10.68 -3.30 -1.64
CA GLU A 148 10.77 -1.85 -1.40
C GLU A 148 9.39 -1.22 -1.36
N TYR A 149 8.51 -1.60 -2.29
CA TYR A 149 7.13 -1.10 -2.32
C TYR A 149 6.33 -1.56 -1.09
N PHE A 150 6.49 -2.82 -0.68
CA PHE A 150 5.91 -3.34 0.55
C PHE A 150 6.34 -2.53 1.78
N ASP A 151 7.62 -2.17 1.90
CA ASP A 151 8.10 -1.33 3.01
C ASP A 151 7.50 0.08 2.95
N VAL A 152 7.29 0.65 1.76
CA VAL A 152 6.58 1.93 1.62
C VAL A 152 5.15 1.82 2.16
N VAL A 153 4.42 0.77 1.79
CA VAL A 153 3.05 0.51 2.28
C VAL A 153 3.05 0.35 3.80
N LEU A 154 3.98 -0.45 4.35
CA LEU A 154 4.10 -0.64 5.80
C LEU A 154 4.39 0.67 6.54
N ARG A 155 5.21 1.57 5.96
CA ARG A 155 5.50 2.89 6.52
C ARG A 155 4.28 3.83 6.55
N MET A 156 3.21 3.56 5.80
CA MET A 156 1.98 4.34 5.86
C MET A 156 1.24 4.17 7.20
N TYR A 157 1.49 3.07 7.92
CA TYR A 157 0.86 2.78 9.22
C TYR A 157 1.61 3.40 10.41
N VAL A 158 2.17 4.60 10.29
CA VAL A 158 3.11 5.22 11.28
C VAL A 158 2.74 4.95 12.75
N LYS A 159 1.53 5.29 13.18
CA LYS A 159 1.10 5.15 14.59
C LYS A 159 0.80 3.71 15.01
N ARG A 160 0.47 2.85 14.05
CA ARG A 160 0.01 1.46 14.28
C ARG A 160 0.98 0.43 13.71
N LYS A 161 2.18 0.85 13.31
CA LYS A 161 3.17 0.01 12.64
C LYS A 161 3.53 -1.20 13.50
N PRO A 162 3.78 -1.09 14.83
CA PRO A 162 4.07 -2.26 15.65
C PRO A 162 2.92 -3.28 15.67
N GLU A 163 1.68 -2.81 15.82
CA GLU A 163 0.47 -3.66 15.80
C GLU A 163 0.35 -4.43 14.48
N VAL A 164 0.55 -3.71 13.36
CA VAL A 164 0.48 -4.26 12.00
C VAL A 164 1.58 -5.31 11.80
N VAL A 165 2.82 -5.02 12.20
CA VAL A 165 3.93 -5.98 12.07
C VAL A 165 3.65 -7.27 12.85
N ILE A 166 3.19 -7.18 14.10
CA ILE A 166 2.84 -8.35 14.92
C ILE A 166 1.75 -9.19 14.23
N CYS A 167 0.69 -8.53 13.74
CA CYS A 167 -0.40 -9.20 13.03
C CYS A 167 0.09 -9.92 11.76
N LEU A 168 0.88 -9.23 10.92
CA LEU A 168 1.38 -9.76 9.65
C LEU A 168 2.38 -10.91 9.86
N LYS A 169 3.30 -10.79 10.82
CA LYS A 169 4.23 -11.87 11.19
C LYS A 169 3.48 -13.10 11.67
N THR A 170 2.57 -12.93 12.62
CA THR A 170 1.77 -14.03 13.17
C THR A 170 0.96 -14.76 12.09
N LEU A 171 0.34 -14.02 11.15
CA LEU A 171 -0.42 -14.61 10.05
C LEU A 171 0.42 -15.35 9.02
N SER A 172 1.62 -14.84 8.72
CA SER A 172 2.55 -15.46 7.77
C SER A 172 3.32 -16.62 8.37
N GLY A 173 3.14 -16.88 9.68
CA GLY A 173 3.92 -17.88 10.41
C GLY A 173 5.37 -17.44 10.64
N TYR A 174 5.70 -16.16 10.41
CA TYR A 174 7.01 -15.62 10.69
C TYR A 174 7.16 -15.34 12.19
N PRO A 175 8.29 -15.70 12.84
CA PRO A 175 8.49 -15.50 14.26
C PRO A 175 8.33 -14.03 14.71
N VAL A 176 7.45 -13.78 15.68
CA VAL A 176 7.38 -12.51 16.40
C VAL A 176 8.45 -12.50 17.48
N SER A 177 9.34 -11.51 17.46
CA SER A 177 10.41 -11.33 18.43
C SER A 177 9.95 -10.52 19.65
N TYR A 178 10.72 -10.55 20.75
CA TYR A 178 10.46 -9.67 21.90
C TYR A 178 10.55 -8.18 21.54
N ASP A 179 11.44 -7.82 20.62
CA ASP A 179 11.60 -6.42 20.21
C ASP A 179 10.37 -5.92 19.46
N ASP A 180 9.75 -6.76 18.61
CA ASP A 180 8.47 -6.42 17.97
C ASP A 180 7.38 -6.12 19.02
N LEU A 181 7.31 -6.91 20.09
CA LEU A 181 6.32 -6.77 21.16
C LEU A 181 6.60 -5.54 22.03
N LYS A 182 7.86 -5.28 22.37
CA LYS A 182 8.28 -4.08 23.13
C LYS A 182 8.04 -2.79 22.35
N LEU A 183 8.21 -2.81 21.03
CA LEU A 183 7.89 -1.67 20.17
C LEU A 183 6.39 -1.36 20.16
N TYR A 184 5.53 -2.36 20.39
CA TYR A 184 4.09 -2.15 20.55
C TYR A 184 3.76 -1.58 21.93
N ASN A 185 4.19 -2.26 22.99
CA ASN A 185 3.99 -1.83 24.36
C ASN A 185 5.08 -2.45 25.24
N ASN A 186 5.86 -1.61 25.93
CA ASN A 186 6.98 -2.04 26.77
C ASN A 186 6.61 -2.34 28.23
N SER A 187 5.33 -2.18 28.59
CA SER A 187 4.83 -2.25 29.96
C SER A 187 4.04 -3.54 30.25
N CYS A 188 3.95 -4.45 29.28
CA CYS A 188 3.23 -5.71 29.47
C CYS A 188 4.09 -6.70 30.25
N GLU A 189 3.45 -7.56 31.04
CA GLU A 189 4.18 -8.54 31.84
C GLU A 189 4.93 -9.54 30.94
N PRO A 190 6.18 -9.95 31.29
CA PRO A 190 7.01 -10.80 30.44
C PRO A 190 6.33 -12.10 29.97
N PHE A 191 5.53 -12.73 30.82
CA PHE A 191 4.83 -13.98 30.49
C PHE A 191 3.85 -13.82 29.31
N ILE A 192 3.29 -12.63 29.11
CA ILE A 192 2.42 -12.32 27.97
C ILE A 192 3.21 -12.34 26.67
N TYR A 193 4.45 -11.85 26.68
CA TYR A 193 5.33 -11.94 25.53
C TYR A 193 5.71 -13.39 25.23
N ASP A 194 6.04 -14.16 26.27
CA ASP A 194 6.39 -15.57 26.15
C ASP A 194 5.28 -16.36 25.43
N ASN A 195 4.02 -16.07 25.74
CA ASN A 195 2.89 -16.70 25.07
C ASN A 195 2.88 -16.46 23.56
N VAL A 196 3.12 -15.22 23.11
CA VAL A 196 3.17 -14.89 21.67
C VAL A 196 4.41 -15.49 21.00
N VAL A 197 5.57 -15.44 21.65
CA VAL A 197 6.82 -15.99 21.12
C VAL A 197 6.76 -17.52 21.01
N ASN A 198 6.31 -18.19 22.07
CA ASN A 198 6.11 -19.65 22.09
C ASN A 198 4.97 -20.07 21.16
N PHE A 199 3.99 -19.18 20.91
CA PHE A 199 3.00 -19.41 19.89
C PHE A 199 3.67 -19.62 18.53
N ASN A 200 4.50 -18.65 18.12
CA ASN A 200 5.15 -18.63 16.82
C ASN A 200 6.24 -19.71 16.64
N LYS A 201 6.98 -20.08 17.69
CA LYS A 201 7.98 -21.18 17.62
C LYS A 201 7.36 -22.53 17.22
N ASN A 202 6.09 -22.75 17.55
CA ASN A 202 5.40 -24.02 17.31
C ASN A 202 4.31 -23.90 16.23
N ALA A 203 4.48 -22.99 15.25
CA ALA A 203 3.43 -22.63 14.29
C ALA A 203 2.91 -23.80 13.41
N LYS A 204 3.72 -24.85 13.20
CA LYS A 204 3.38 -25.97 12.28
C LYS A 204 2.06 -26.69 12.61
N ASN A 205 1.65 -26.70 13.87
CA ASN A 205 0.46 -27.44 14.32
C ASN A 205 -0.69 -26.53 14.76
N LYS A 206 -0.62 -25.23 14.48
CA LYS A 206 -1.55 -24.25 15.06
C LYS A 206 -2.52 -23.72 14.02
N THR A 207 -3.75 -23.50 14.47
CA THR A 207 -4.79 -22.95 13.60
C THR A 207 -4.72 -21.43 13.58
N LYS A 208 -5.36 -20.81 12.57
CA LYS A 208 -5.54 -19.35 12.56
C LYS A 208 -6.37 -18.87 13.75
N GLU A 209 -7.27 -19.70 14.26
CA GLU A 209 -8.10 -19.38 15.41
C GLU A 209 -7.27 -19.24 16.69
N ASP A 210 -6.31 -20.16 16.89
CA ASP A 210 -5.35 -20.05 18.01
C ASP A 210 -4.50 -18.78 17.91
N ALA A 211 -4.11 -18.40 16.68
CA ALA A 211 -3.39 -17.16 16.45
C ALA A 211 -4.21 -15.94 16.87
N TYR A 212 -5.50 -15.89 16.51
CA TYR A 212 -6.38 -14.81 16.92
C TYR A 212 -6.59 -14.77 18.43
N LYS A 213 -6.69 -15.93 19.08
CA LYS A 213 -6.80 -16.01 20.55
C LYS A 213 -5.56 -15.43 21.23
N VAL A 214 -4.37 -15.89 20.85
CA VAL A 214 -3.11 -15.41 21.42
C VAL A 214 -2.91 -13.91 21.21
N LEU A 215 -3.23 -13.40 20.02
CA LEU A 215 -3.16 -11.96 19.76
C LEU A 215 -4.21 -11.17 20.56
N SER A 216 -5.40 -11.74 20.76
CA SER A 216 -6.44 -11.13 21.60
C SER A 216 -5.97 -10.97 23.03
N ASP A 217 -5.42 -12.03 23.62
CA ASP A 217 -4.91 -12.03 24.99
C ASP A 217 -3.75 -11.02 25.14
N PHE A 218 -2.85 -10.97 24.17
CA PHE A 218 -1.76 -10.00 24.11
C PHE A 218 -2.27 -8.56 24.08
N PHE A 219 -3.15 -8.23 23.13
CA PHE A 219 -3.66 -6.86 22.99
C PHE A 219 -4.50 -6.43 24.19
N ASN A 220 -5.29 -7.33 24.76
CA ASN A 220 -6.10 -7.05 25.95
C ASN A 220 -5.24 -6.74 27.17
N SER A 221 -4.17 -7.52 27.36
CA SER A 221 -3.21 -7.31 28.45
C SER A 221 -2.49 -5.96 28.31
N CYS A 222 -2.11 -5.59 27.09
CA CYS A 222 -1.36 -4.38 26.83
C CYS A 222 -2.23 -3.11 26.80
N ASP A 223 -3.43 -3.17 26.23
CA ASP A 223 -4.31 -2.01 26.05
C ASP A 223 -5.37 -1.87 27.15
N LYS A 224 -5.44 -2.84 28.09
CA LYS A 224 -6.50 -2.95 29.11
C LYS A 224 -7.91 -2.98 28.48
N THR A 225 -8.05 -3.74 27.40
CA THR A 225 -9.32 -3.91 26.66
C THR A 225 -9.84 -5.34 26.79
N ASP A 226 -11.09 -5.56 26.37
CA ASP A 226 -11.70 -6.90 26.26
C ASP A 226 -12.10 -7.21 24.81
N ARG A 227 -11.11 -7.26 23.92
CA ARG A 227 -11.29 -7.68 22.54
C ARG A 227 -11.51 -9.18 22.51
N LYS A 228 -12.49 -9.61 21.71
CA LYS A 228 -12.70 -11.03 21.40
C LYS A 228 -11.80 -11.46 20.23
N PRO A 229 -11.42 -12.74 20.12
CA PRO A 229 -10.63 -13.25 19.00
C PRO A 229 -11.23 -12.91 17.61
N ASP A 230 -12.56 -12.91 17.49
CA ASP A 230 -13.24 -12.51 16.24
C ASP A 230 -13.00 -11.03 15.86
N ALA A 231 -12.88 -10.13 16.85
CA ALA A 231 -12.58 -8.73 16.61
C ALA A 231 -11.15 -8.57 16.07
N VAL A 232 -10.19 -9.34 16.61
CA VAL A 232 -8.81 -9.40 16.12
C VAL A 232 -8.77 -9.96 14.69
N ARG A 233 -9.49 -11.06 14.42
CA ARG A 233 -9.63 -11.62 13.06
C ARG A 233 -10.13 -10.59 12.05
N LYS A 234 -11.22 -9.88 12.37
CA LYS A 234 -11.79 -8.82 11.51
C LYS A 234 -10.78 -7.71 11.28
N ARG A 235 -10.10 -7.27 12.34
CA ARG A 235 -9.08 -6.21 12.26
C ARG A 235 -7.93 -6.59 11.35
N ILE A 236 -7.43 -7.81 11.50
CA ILE A 236 -6.39 -8.38 10.67
C ILE A 236 -6.82 -8.47 9.20
N ASN A 237 -8.04 -8.92 8.94
CA ASN A 237 -8.57 -8.97 7.57
C ASN A 237 -8.62 -7.57 6.94
N ILE A 238 -9.06 -6.55 7.69
CA ILE A 238 -9.05 -5.16 7.19
C ILE A 238 -7.62 -4.72 6.84
N ILE A 239 -6.63 -5.04 7.69
CA ILE A 239 -5.22 -4.73 7.42
C ILE A 239 -4.74 -5.44 6.15
N LEU A 240 -5.07 -6.73 5.98
CA LEU A 240 -4.67 -7.49 4.79
C LEU A 240 -5.32 -6.96 3.51
N GLU A 241 -6.62 -6.64 3.54
CA GLU A 241 -7.32 -6.09 2.36
C GLU A 241 -6.74 -4.73 1.96
N ASP A 242 -6.47 -3.85 2.94
CA ASP A 242 -5.82 -2.56 2.68
C ASP A 242 -4.41 -2.77 2.11
N PHE A 243 -3.62 -3.72 2.64
CA PHE A 243 -2.33 -4.08 2.06
C PHE A 243 -2.45 -4.58 0.61
N ILE A 244 -3.40 -5.48 0.33
CA ILE A 244 -3.64 -6.00 -1.02
C ILE A 244 -4.03 -4.86 -1.96
N GLU A 245 -4.91 -3.96 -1.53
CA GLU A 245 -5.31 -2.79 -2.29
C GLU A 245 -4.11 -1.89 -2.59
N GLN A 246 -3.30 -1.55 -1.59
CA GLN A 246 -2.09 -0.73 -1.79
C GLN A 246 -1.05 -1.43 -2.67
N MET A 247 -0.85 -2.73 -2.51
CA MET A 247 0.12 -3.50 -3.30
C MET A 247 -0.33 -3.67 -4.75
N ASN A 248 -1.63 -3.87 -4.98
CA ASN A 248 -2.21 -3.91 -6.32
C ASN A 248 -2.42 -2.55 -6.96
N PHE A 249 -2.35 -1.47 -6.19
CA PHE A 249 -2.56 -0.12 -6.69
C PHE A 249 -1.69 0.19 -7.92
N VAL A 250 -0.53 -0.47 -7.99
CA VAL A 250 0.47 -0.24 -9.01
C VAL A 250 0.62 -1.36 -10.05
N SER A 251 -0.16 -2.43 -9.92
CA SER A 251 -0.04 -3.64 -10.72
C SER A 251 -1.33 -3.89 -11.46
N ILE A 252 -1.28 -3.82 -12.80
CA ILE A 252 -2.42 -4.11 -13.67
C ILE A 252 -1.99 -5.18 -14.68
N PRO A 253 -2.66 -6.37 -14.66
CA PRO A 253 -3.78 -6.73 -13.78
C PRO A 253 -3.36 -6.85 -12.29
N PRO A 254 -4.31 -6.82 -11.33
CA PRO A 254 -4.01 -7.04 -9.92
C PRO A 254 -3.27 -8.37 -9.72
N VAL A 255 -2.06 -8.29 -9.16
CA VAL A 255 -1.18 -9.44 -8.97
C VAL A 255 -1.42 -10.09 -7.61
N TYR A 256 -1.71 -9.28 -6.60
CA TYR A 256 -1.84 -9.70 -5.22
C TYR A 256 -3.26 -10.11 -4.85
N ASN A 257 -3.35 -11.17 -4.07
CA ASN A 257 -4.55 -11.66 -3.42
C ASN A 257 -4.16 -12.16 -2.02
N LYS A 258 -5.14 -12.57 -1.22
CA LYS A 258 -4.90 -13.05 0.15
C LYS A 258 -3.88 -14.18 0.25
N ARG A 259 -3.77 -15.03 -0.77
CA ARG A 259 -2.89 -16.19 -0.74
C ARG A 259 -1.44 -15.77 -0.97
N ASN A 260 -1.16 -15.02 -2.04
CA ASN A 260 0.22 -14.67 -2.38
C ASN A 260 0.77 -13.49 -1.57
N ILE A 261 -0.07 -12.59 -1.05
CA ILE A 261 0.39 -11.50 -0.18
C ILE A 261 0.99 -12.05 1.11
N ILE A 262 0.45 -13.15 1.65
CA ILE A 262 1.00 -13.82 2.84
C ILE A 262 2.40 -14.37 2.55
N GLY A 263 2.62 -14.89 1.34
CA GLY A 263 3.94 -15.33 0.90
C GLY A 263 4.93 -14.17 0.81
N LEU A 264 4.52 -13.04 0.20
CA LEU A 264 5.35 -11.83 0.14
C LEU A 264 5.69 -11.29 1.54
N ILE A 265 4.71 -11.26 2.46
CA ILE A 265 4.91 -10.84 3.85
C ILE A 265 5.97 -11.71 4.52
N GLY A 266 5.87 -13.03 4.41
CA GLY A 266 6.86 -13.96 4.98
C GLY A 266 8.26 -13.71 4.40
N PHE A 267 8.35 -13.59 3.08
CA PHE A 267 9.61 -13.32 2.38
C PHE A 267 10.21 -11.96 2.74
N TYR A 268 9.38 -10.93 2.92
CA TYR A 268 9.80 -9.60 3.36
C TYR A 268 10.47 -9.65 4.73
N PHE A 269 9.87 -10.35 5.69
CA PHE A 269 10.45 -10.47 7.03
C PHE A 269 11.70 -11.36 7.05
N ASP A 270 11.76 -12.41 6.22
CA ASP A 270 12.95 -13.24 6.07
C ASP A 270 14.17 -12.45 5.56
N LYS A 271 13.95 -11.49 4.65
CA LYS A 271 15.02 -10.64 4.11
C LYS A 271 15.43 -9.47 5.02
N LYS A 272 14.58 -9.08 5.98
CA LYS A 272 14.78 -7.89 6.84
C LYS A 272 15.12 -8.20 8.30
N GLY A 273 14.76 -9.38 8.79
CA GLY A 273 15.08 -9.86 10.13
C GLY A 273 16.48 -10.44 10.22
#